data_AF-A0A1F3V5I8-F1
#
_entry.id   AF-A0A1F3V5I8-F1
#
_cell.length_a   1.000
_cell.length_b   1.000
_cell.length_c   1.000
_cell.angle_alpha   90.00
_cell.angle_beta   90.00
_cell.angle_gamma   90.00
#
_symmetry.space_group_name_H-M   'P 1'
#
loop_
_entity.id
_entity.type
_entity.pdbx_description
1 polymer ?
#
loop_
_entity_poly.entity_id
_entity_poly.type
_entity_poly.pdbx_seq_one_letter_code
_entity_poly.pdbx_strand_id
1 'polypeptide(L)'
;MIIRPDELEIIEAKIEFNMKEFMSLEVDLSHINKNGRSCYSVLEVKKIVATLIDGLLLSPSGEKEFGDEFCSYFVKTGEVMEKKLKLVFCICSDKPDCIGVITLYNVR
;
A
#
# COMPACT_ATOMS: atom_id res chain seq x y z
N MET A 1 4.97 -16.23 -11.00
CA MET A 1 3.96 -15.35 -11.62
C MET A 1 3.06 -14.79 -10.55
N ILE A 2 2.96 -13.46 -10.47
CA ILE A 2 2.10 -12.75 -9.51
C ILE A 2 0.68 -12.73 -10.06
N ILE A 3 -0.29 -13.27 -9.30
CA ILE A 3 -1.72 -13.18 -9.66
C ILE A 3 -2.27 -11.90 -9.04
N ARG A 4 -2.79 -11.01 -9.89
CA ARG A 4 -3.30 -9.70 -9.46
C ARG A 4 -4.82 -9.68 -9.33
N PRO A 5 -5.37 -8.81 -8.47
CA PRO A 5 -6.79 -8.52 -8.39
C PRO A 5 -7.28 -7.79 -9.65
N ASP A 6 -8.55 -8.03 -10.02
CA ASP A 6 -9.15 -7.43 -11.22
C ASP A 6 -9.63 -5.98 -10.99
N GLU A 7 -9.94 -5.62 -9.75
CA GLU A 7 -10.45 -4.30 -9.38
C GLU A 7 -9.43 -3.53 -8.53
N LEU A 8 -8.74 -2.58 -9.17
CA LEU A 8 -7.78 -1.68 -8.53
C LEU A 8 -8.31 -0.25 -8.50
N GLU A 9 -8.04 0.43 -7.40
CA GLU A 9 -8.42 1.80 -7.14
C GLU A 9 -7.18 2.69 -7.14
N ILE A 10 -7.32 3.90 -7.68
CA ILE A 10 -6.21 4.86 -7.73
C ILE A 10 -6.25 5.76 -6.50
N ILE A 11 -5.08 5.94 -5.89
CA ILE A 11 -4.83 6.90 -4.81
C ILE A 11 -3.72 7.86 -5.27
N GLU A 12 -4.01 9.16 -5.24
CA GLU A 12 -3.01 10.19 -5.47
C GLU A 12 -2.17 10.36 -4.20
N ALA A 13 -0.86 10.13 -4.31
CA ALA A 13 0.11 10.32 -3.24
C ALA A 13 1.51 10.40 -3.84
N LYS A 14 2.31 11.34 -3.36
CA LYS A 14 3.72 11.44 -3.72
C LYS A 14 4.54 10.50 -2.85
N ILE A 15 5.29 9.58 -3.45
CA ILE A 15 6.26 8.74 -2.73
C ILE A 15 7.56 8.67 -3.50
N GLU A 16 8.66 8.44 -2.78
CA GLU A 16 9.96 8.17 -3.38
C GLU A 16 10.45 6.78 -2.98
N PHE A 17 10.87 5.98 -3.97
CA PHE A 17 11.47 4.66 -3.76
C PHE A 17 12.51 4.39 -4.84
N ASN A 18 13.69 3.91 -4.46
CA ASN A 18 14.78 3.57 -5.38
C ASN A 18 15.12 4.72 -6.36
N MET A 19 15.19 5.96 -5.85
CA MET A 19 15.45 7.19 -6.62
C MET A 19 14.40 7.49 -7.71
N LYS A 20 13.20 6.90 -7.61
CA LYS A 20 12.06 7.21 -8.46
C LYS A 20 10.96 7.85 -7.63
N GLU A 21 10.36 8.90 -8.18
CA GLU A 21 9.15 9.50 -7.65
C GLU A 21 7.92 8.85 -8.29
N PHE A 22 6.90 8.59 -7.47
CA PHE A 22 5.60 8.11 -7.91
C PHE A 22 4.55 9.08 -7.43
N MET A 23 3.56 9.37 -8.28
CA MET A 23 2.51 10.36 -8.01
C MET A 23 1.13 9.72 -7.78
N SER A 24 1.00 8.44 -8.07
CA SER A 24 -0.24 7.68 -7.93
C SER A 24 0.06 6.23 -7.58
N LEU A 25 -0.86 5.62 -6.86
CA LEU A 25 -0.76 4.25 -6.37
C LEU A 25 -1.98 3.48 -6.85
N GLU A 26 -1.77 2.32 -7.47
CA GLU A 26 -2.83 1.34 -7.68
C GLU A 26 -2.99 0.54 -6.39
N VAL A 27 -4.23 0.36 -5.95
CA VAL A 27 -4.51 -0.20 -4.64
C VAL A 27 -5.72 -1.12 -4.74
N ASP A 28 -5.60 -2.35 -4.24
CA ASP A 28 -6.74 -3.25 -4.13
C ASP A 28 -7.46 -2.96 -2.80
N LEU A 29 -8.49 -2.12 -2.85
CA LEU A 29 -9.29 -1.77 -1.68
C LEU A 29 -10.12 -2.95 -1.13
N SER A 30 -10.47 -3.90 -1.99
CA SER A 30 -11.22 -5.11 -1.61
C SER A 30 -10.36 -6.05 -0.75
N HIS A 31 -9.05 -6.14 -1.02
CA HIS A 31 -8.11 -6.93 -0.22
C HIS A 31 -7.92 -6.39 1.22
N ILE A 32 -8.03 -5.08 1.39
CA ILE A 32 -7.88 -4.35 2.68
C ILE A 32 -8.96 -4.73 3.65
N ASN A 33 -10.16 -4.76 3.11
CA ASN A 33 -11.38 -4.99 3.85
C ASN A 33 -11.68 -6.50 3.92
N LYS A 34 -10.88 -7.34 3.25
CA LYS A 34 -11.00 -8.79 3.32
C LYS A 34 -10.97 -9.26 4.77
N ASN A 35 -11.92 -10.13 5.10
CA ASN A 35 -12.08 -10.74 6.44
C ASN A 35 -12.26 -9.72 7.58
N GLY A 36 -12.81 -8.53 7.31
CA GLY A 36 -13.09 -7.53 8.35
C GLY A 36 -11.86 -6.92 9.01
N ARG A 37 -10.70 -6.95 8.32
CA ARG A 37 -9.43 -6.37 8.79
C ARG A 37 -9.51 -4.85 9.03
N SER A 38 -10.45 -4.20 8.38
CA SER A 38 -10.76 -2.78 8.47
C SER A 38 -12.29 -2.60 8.50
N CYS A 39 -12.76 -1.60 9.23
CA CYS A 39 -14.17 -1.17 9.25
C CYS A 39 -14.40 0.13 8.48
N TYR A 40 -13.41 0.58 7.71
CA TYR A 40 -13.45 1.84 6.98
C TYR A 40 -14.05 1.66 5.59
N SER A 41 -14.81 2.65 5.15
CA SER A 41 -15.26 2.77 3.76
C SER A 41 -14.07 2.94 2.81
N VAL A 42 -14.28 2.62 1.53
CA VAL A 42 -13.30 2.87 0.45
C VAL A 42 -12.75 4.29 0.49
N LEU A 43 -13.61 5.30 0.65
CA LEU A 43 -13.21 6.70 0.72
C LEU A 43 -12.32 7.01 1.93
N GLU A 44 -12.65 6.46 3.10
CA GLU A 44 -11.84 6.61 4.31
C GLU A 44 -10.48 5.93 4.17
N VAL A 45 -10.44 4.73 3.57
CA VAL A 45 -9.17 4.04 3.30
C VAL A 45 -8.29 4.88 2.37
N LYS A 46 -8.85 5.46 1.30
CA LYS A 46 -8.07 6.35 0.41
C LYS A 46 -7.42 7.50 1.17
N LYS A 47 -8.17 8.17 2.06
CA LYS A 47 -7.67 9.26 2.90
C LYS A 47 -6.59 8.80 3.88
N ILE A 48 -6.81 7.67 4.56
CA ILE A 48 -5.85 7.10 5.52
C ILE A 48 -4.53 6.80 4.82
N VAL A 49 -4.60 6.15 3.65
CA VAL A 49 -3.43 5.74 2.88
C VAL A 49 -2.64 6.94 2.42
N ALA A 50 -3.29 7.93 1.78
CA ALA A 50 -2.64 9.17 1.37
C ALA A 50 -1.96 9.86 2.56
N THR A 51 -2.66 9.99 3.70
CA THR A 51 -2.12 10.61 4.92
C THR A 51 -0.86 9.89 5.44
N LEU A 52 -0.80 8.56 5.34
CA LEU A 52 0.29 7.76 5.90
C LEU A 52 1.54 7.71 5.02
N ILE A 53 1.45 8.02 3.74
CA ILE A 53 2.55 7.81 2.79
C ILE A 53 2.90 9.01 1.93
N ASP A 54 2.05 10.02 1.83
CA ASP A 54 2.32 11.21 1.02
C ASP A 54 3.58 11.95 1.50
N GLY A 55 4.44 12.30 0.54
CA GLY A 55 5.72 12.96 0.76
C GLY A 55 6.81 12.07 1.39
N LEU A 56 6.63 10.75 1.47
CA LEU A 56 7.61 9.87 2.12
C LEU A 56 8.66 9.31 1.17
N LEU A 57 9.91 9.29 1.66
CA LEU A 57 10.95 8.39 1.18
C LEU A 57 10.74 7.00 1.81
N LEU A 58 10.58 5.99 0.95
CA LEU A 58 10.31 4.62 1.35
C LEU A 58 11.58 3.78 1.38
N SER A 59 11.65 2.93 2.40
CA SER A 59 12.65 1.86 2.49
C SER A 59 11.91 0.55 2.75
N PRO A 60 12.25 -0.53 2.04
CA PRO A 60 11.53 -1.78 2.17
C PRO A 60 11.77 -2.39 3.54
N SER A 61 10.70 -2.92 4.12
CA SER A 61 10.74 -3.74 5.33
C SER A 61 11.10 -5.20 5.05
N GLY A 62 11.07 -5.62 3.79
CA GLY A 62 11.47 -6.95 3.33
C GLY A 62 11.19 -7.14 1.85
N GLU A 63 11.67 -8.22 1.26
CA GLU A 63 11.52 -8.51 -0.17
C GLU A 63 11.14 -9.99 -0.35
N LYS A 64 10.44 -10.30 -1.45
CA LYS A 64 10.07 -11.67 -1.79
C LYS A 64 10.09 -11.89 -3.29
N GLU A 65 10.64 -13.03 -3.71
CA GLU A 65 10.70 -13.47 -5.09
C GLU A 65 9.50 -14.37 -5.45
N PHE A 66 9.05 -14.27 -6.71
CA PHE A 66 7.88 -14.97 -7.27
C PHE A 66 8.16 -15.50 -8.68
N GLY A 67 9.16 -16.37 -8.81
CA GLY A 67 9.72 -16.74 -10.12
C GLY A 67 10.75 -15.69 -10.53
N ASP A 68 10.61 -15.12 -11.72
CA ASP A 68 11.51 -14.07 -12.22
C ASP A 68 11.16 -12.66 -11.71
N GLU A 69 10.09 -12.54 -10.92
CA GLU A 69 9.60 -11.27 -10.36
C GLU A 69 9.97 -11.12 -8.89
N PHE A 70 10.17 -9.90 -8.42
CA PHE A 70 10.37 -9.59 -7.00
C PHE A 70 9.38 -8.53 -6.52
N CYS A 71 9.00 -8.59 -5.24
CA CYS A 71 8.19 -7.58 -4.58
C CYS A 71 8.91 -7.07 -3.33
N SER A 72 9.11 -5.76 -3.26
CA SER A 72 9.61 -5.05 -2.08
C SER A 72 8.42 -4.63 -1.22
N TYR A 73 8.39 -5.04 0.04
CA TYR A 73 7.32 -4.78 1.00
C TYR A 73 7.67 -3.58 1.89
N PHE A 74 6.67 -2.84 2.32
CA PHE A 74 6.77 -1.65 3.13
C PHE A 74 5.75 -1.69 4.25
N VAL A 75 6.11 -1.10 5.38
CA VAL A 75 5.27 -0.99 6.56
C VAL A 75 5.30 0.45 7.04
N LYS A 76 4.12 1.07 7.19
CA LYS A 76 3.97 2.39 7.79
C LYS A 76 2.96 2.32 8.93
N THR A 77 3.30 2.95 10.04
CA THR A 77 2.41 3.08 11.19
C THR A 77 2.26 4.56 11.48
N GLY A 78 1.04 5.01 11.74
CA GLY A 78 0.75 6.39 12.05
C GLY A 78 -0.59 6.52 12.76
N GLU A 79 -0.85 7.71 13.29
CA GLU A 79 -2.12 8.02 13.94
C GLU A 79 -3.01 8.78 12.96
N VAL A 80 -4.20 8.25 12.68
CA VAL A 80 -5.19 8.87 11.78
C VAL A 80 -6.55 8.66 12.40
N MET A 81 -7.37 9.73 12.48
CA MET A 81 -8.70 9.69 13.10
C MET A 81 -8.68 9.11 14.53
N GLU A 82 -7.75 9.59 15.36
CA GLU A 82 -7.57 9.17 16.77
C GLU A 82 -7.28 7.67 16.96
N LYS A 83 -6.83 6.99 15.89
CA LYS A 83 -6.50 5.57 15.90
C LYS A 83 -5.10 5.36 15.37
N LYS A 84 -4.36 4.47 16.04
CA LYS A 84 -3.06 4.01 15.58
C LYS A 84 -3.26 2.94 14.51
N LEU A 85 -2.91 3.26 13.28
CA LEU A 85 -3.11 2.39 12.13
C LEU A 85 -1.77 1.92 11.58
N LYS A 86 -1.76 0.68 11.09
CA LYS A 86 -0.62 0.10 10.37
C LYS A 86 -1.03 -0.28 8.96
N LEU A 87 -0.33 0.30 8.00
CA LEU A 87 -0.43 0.07 6.57
C LEU A 87 0.71 -0.85 6.13
N VAL A 88 0.38 -1.98 5.50
CA VAL A 88 1.36 -2.91 4.92
C VAL A 88 1.15 -3.01 3.44
N PHE A 89 2.26 -2.90 2.70
CA PHE A 89 2.25 -2.58 1.29
C PHE A 89 3.46 -3.12 0.51
N CYS A 90 3.45 -3.14 -0.82
CA CYS A 90 4.52 -3.64 -1.67
C CYS A 90 4.51 -3.01 -3.07
N ILE A 91 5.69 -3.01 -3.69
CA ILE A 91 5.94 -2.64 -5.09
C ILE A 91 6.62 -3.84 -5.74
N CYS A 92 6.13 -4.26 -6.91
CA CYS A 92 6.66 -5.43 -7.61
C CYS A 92 7.33 -5.05 -8.94
N SER A 93 8.36 -5.80 -9.33
CA SER A 93 9.21 -5.52 -10.50
C SER A 93 8.48 -5.51 -11.84
N ASP A 94 7.42 -6.29 -11.98
CA ASP A 94 6.57 -6.37 -13.16
C ASP A 94 5.74 -5.09 -13.39
N LYS A 95 5.58 -4.25 -12.37
CA LYS A 95 5.05 -2.89 -12.50
C LYS A 95 5.84 -1.92 -11.61
N PRO A 96 7.01 -1.46 -12.06
CA PRO A 96 7.89 -0.60 -11.28
C PRO A 96 7.33 0.80 -11.07
N ASP A 97 6.17 1.12 -11.65
CA ASP A 97 5.44 2.39 -11.55
C ASP A 97 4.10 2.23 -10.80
N CYS A 98 3.77 1.01 -10.33
CA CYS A 98 2.53 0.74 -9.62
C CYS A 98 2.79 0.03 -8.29
N ILE A 99 2.17 0.56 -7.25
CA ILE A 99 2.08 -0.08 -5.95
C ILE A 99 1.01 -1.19 -6.03
N GLY A 100 1.16 -2.29 -5.30
CA GLY A 100 0.17 -3.38 -5.26
C GLY A 100 -0.17 -3.74 -3.82
N VAL A 101 -1.25 -3.19 -3.26
CA VAL A 101 -1.37 -3.07 -1.79
C VAL A 101 -2.82 -3.05 -1.31
N ILE A 102 -3.14 -3.76 -0.22
CA ILE A 102 -3.24 -3.20 1.15
C ILE A 102 -3.69 -4.29 2.13
N THR A 103 -3.00 -4.39 3.27
CA THR A 103 -3.64 -4.78 4.54
C THR A 103 -3.49 -3.62 5.51
N LEU A 104 -4.63 -3.07 5.97
CA LEU A 104 -4.72 -2.03 6.99
C LEU A 104 -5.25 -2.69 8.27
N TYR A 105 -4.63 -2.43 9.40
CA TYR A 105 -5.12 -2.93 10.69
C TYR A 105 -4.90 -1.92 11.80
N ASN A 106 -5.79 -1.97 12.79
CA ASN A 106 -5.66 -1.21 14.02
C ASN A 106 -4.56 -1.83 14.88
N VAL A 107 -3.64 -1.00 15.38
CA VAL A 107 -2.59 -1.43 16.30
C VAL A 107 -3.13 -1.23 17.71
N ARG A 108 -3.46 -2.33 18.39
CA ARG A 108 -3.76 -2.30 19.83
C ARG A 108 -2.51 -1.97 20.63
#